data_AF-A0A527ZQU0-F1
#
_entry.id   AF-A0A527ZQU0-F1
#
_cell.length_a   1.000
_cell.length_b   1.000
_cell.length_c   1.000
_cell.angle_alpha   90.00
_cell.angle_beta   90.00
_cell.angle_gamma   90.00
#
_symmetry.space_group_name_H-M   'P 1'
#
loop_
_entity.id
_entity.type
_entity.pdbx_description
1 polymer ?
#
loop_
_entity_poly.entity_id
_entity_poly.type
_entity_poly.pdbx_seq_one_letter_code
_entity_poly.pdbx_strand_id
1 'polypeptide(L)'
;MSRRSLRRRATTWLVAFCAGYLALAYLAAPEFWTLRDRNFRTQRLEMVTHTPQGIAGDPINVGLVGTQKELVHAFAVAGWDTADALT
;
A
#
# COMPACT_ATOMS: atom_id res chain seq x y z
N MET A 1 -17.02 39.35 -25.93
CA MET A 1 -16.74 37.92 -26.18
C MET A 1 -18.03 37.12 -26.09
N SER A 2 -18.39 36.33 -27.09
CA SER A 2 -19.65 35.57 -27.12
C SER A 2 -19.71 34.51 -26.01
N ARG A 3 -20.82 34.44 -25.25
CA ARG A 3 -21.02 33.43 -24.18
C ARG A 3 -20.79 31.98 -24.66
N ARG A 4 -20.99 31.70 -25.96
CA ARG A 4 -20.74 30.38 -26.57
C ARG A 4 -19.24 30.03 -26.62
N SER A 5 -18.36 31.00 -26.87
CA SER A 5 -16.92 30.75 -26.93
C SER A 5 -16.30 30.53 -25.54
N LEU A 6 -16.84 31.20 -24.52
CA LEU A 6 -16.49 30.95 -23.12
C LEU A 6 -16.90 29.55 -22.66
N ARG A 7 -18.14 29.12 -22.96
CA ARG A 7 -18.60 27.76 -22.63
C ARG A 7 -17.75 26.68 -23.29
N ARG A 8 -17.46 26.82 -24.59
CA ARG A 8 -16.62 25.86 -25.32
C ARG A 8 -15.22 25.76 -24.71
N ARG A 9 -14.59 26.90 -24.38
CA ARG A 9 -13.27 26.93 -23.70
C ARG A 9 -13.33 26.27 -22.33
N ALA A 10 -14.36 26.56 -21.53
CA ALA A 10 -14.55 25.95 -20.22
C ALA A 10 -14.71 24.43 -20.32
N THR A 11 -15.50 23.93 -21.28
CA THR A 11 -15.63 22.50 -21.54
C THR A 11 -14.30 21.87 -21.96
N THR A 12 -13.54 22.51 -22.85
CA THR A 12 -12.21 22.01 -23.26
C THR A 12 -11.26 21.90 -22.06
N TRP A 13 -11.22 22.91 -21.19
CA TRP A 13 -10.38 22.87 -19.99
C TRP A 13 -10.82 21.81 -18.99
N LEU A 14 -12.14 21.64 -18.79
CA LEU A 14 -12.67 20.59 -17.93
C LEU A 14 -12.28 19.20 -18.45
N VAL A 15 -12.44 18.96 -19.76
CA VAL A 15 -12.06 17.69 -20.39
C VAL A 15 -10.55 17.45 -20.26
N ALA A 16 -9.73 18.47 -20.52
CA ALA A 16 -8.27 18.37 -20.36
C ALA A 16 -7.87 18.05 -18.91
N PHE A 17 -8.52 18.68 -17.94
CA PHE A 17 -8.30 18.42 -16.53
C PHE A 17 -8.69 16.98 -16.15
N CYS A 18 -9.87 16.52 -16.56
CA CYS A 18 -10.31 15.14 -16.33
C CYS A 18 -9.37 14.13 -16.99
N ALA A 19 -8.96 14.36 -18.23
CA ALA A 19 -8.01 13.49 -18.93
C ALA A 19 -6.64 13.46 -18.22
N GLY A 20 -6.15 14.60 -17.76
CA GLY A 20 -4.93 14.70 -16.97
C GLY A 20 -5.02 13.94 -15.65
N TYR A 21 -6.12 14.09 -14.92
CA TYR A 21 -6.38 13.33 -13.69
C TYR A 21 -6.37 11.82 -13.95
N LEU A 22 -7.07 11.36 -14.99
CA LEU A 22 -7.11 9.94 -15.35
C LEU A 22 -5.72 9.42 -15.75
N ALA A 23 -4.95 10.18 -16.53
CA ALA A 23 -3.59 9.79 -16.88
C ALA A 23 -2.69 9.68 -15.64
N LEU A 24 -2.81 10.61 -14.70
CA LEU A 24 -2.06 10.55 -13.44
C LEU A 24 -2.47 9.36 -12.58
N ALA A 25 -3.78 9.15 -12.40
CA ALA A 25 -4.31 8.10 -11.52
C ALA A 25 -4.07 6.69 -12.06
N TYR A 26 -4.19 6.50 -13.38
CA TYR A 26 -4.19 5.15 -13.99
C TYR A 26 -2.91 4.80 -14.73
N LEU A 27 -2.03 5.77 -15.04
CA LEU A 27 -0.74 5.49 -15.69
C LEU A 27 0.43 5.91 -14.79
N ALA A 28 0.48 7.18 -14.36
CA ALA A 28 1.65 7.69 -13.66
C ALA A 28 1.82 7.10 -12.25
N ALA A 29 0.74 7.05 -11.45
CA ALA A 29 0.80 6.51 -10.09
C ALA A 29 1.17 5.01 -10.04
N PRO A 30 0.57 4.13 -10.87
CA PRO A 30 0.98 2.72 -10.92
C PRO A 30 2.43 2.52 -11.36
N GLU A 31 2.90 3.23 -12.39
CA GLU A 31 4.30 3.14 -12.85
C GLU A 31 5.28 3.64 -11.78
N PHE A 32 4.95 4.73 -11.11
CA PHE A 32 5.73 5.26 -10.00
C PHE A 32 5.87 4.23 -8.86
N TRP A 33 4.77 3.58 -8.48
CA TRP A 33 4.76 2.51 -7.48
C TRP A 33 5.66 1.34 -7.91
N THR A 34 5.51 0.89 -9.15
CA THR A 34 6.31 -0.21 -9.71
C THR A 34 7.81 0.12 -9.70
N LEU A 35 8.18 1.35 -10.04
CA LEU A 35 9.56 1.83 -9.98
C LEU A 35 10.09 1.88 -8.54
N ARG A 36 9.27 2.32 -7.58
CA ARG A 36 9.65 2.39 -6.17
C ARG A 36 9.93 1.01 -5.57
N ASP A 37 9.06 0.04 -5.87
CA ASP A 37 9.11 -1.33 -5.35
C ASP A 37 10.28 -2.14 -5.93
N ARG A 38 10.71 -1.88 -7.18
CA ARG A 38 11.87 -2.54 -7.78
C ARG A 38 13.13 -2.46 -6.91
N ASN A 39 13.31 -1.36 -6.19
CA ASN A 39 14.49 -1.12 -5.36
C ASN A 39 14.41 -1.73 -3.95
N PHE A 40 13.25 -2.23 -3.52
CA PHE A 40 13.07 -2.85 -2.19
C PHE A 40 13.16 -4.38 -2.20
N ARG A 41 13.16 -5.02 -3.38
CA ARG A 41 13.11 -6.49 -3.54
C ARG A 41 14.45 -7.21 -3.37
N THR A 42 15.40 -6.67 -2.60
CA THR A 42 16.68 -7.36 -2.34
C THR A 42 16.56 -8.55 -1.39
N GLN A 43 15.47 -8.65 -0.60
CA GLN A 43 15.20 -9.81 0.23
C GLN A 43 13.76 -10.28 0.05
N ARG A 44 13.60 -11.56 -0.29
CA ARG A 44 12.28 -12.22 -0.32
C ARG A 44 11.86 -12.43 1.13
N LEU A 45 11.04 -11.52 1.65
CA LEU A 45 10.37 -11.76 2.93
C LEU A 45 9.27 -12.79 2.67
N GLU A 46 9.42 -13.99 3.25
CA GLU A 46 8.55 -15.15 3.00
C GLU A 46 7.10 -14.92 3.45
N MET A 47 6.88 -13.90 4.28
CA MET A 47 5.58 -13.58 4.88
C MET A 47 5.04 -12.21 4.43
N VAL A 48 5.03 -11.94 3.13
CA VAL A 48 4.38 -10.74 2.56
C VAL A 48 3.24 -11.19 1.65
N THR A 49 2.03 -10.68 1.91
CA THR A 49 0.89 -10.91 1.02
C THR A 49 1.05 -10.07 -0.23
N HIS A 50 0.61 -10.59 -1.38
CA HIS A 50 0.68 -9.87 -2.65
C HIS A 50 -0.71 -9.71 -3.26
N THR A 51 -0.97 -8.53 -3.85
CA THR A 51 -2.15 -8.32 -4.69
C THR A 51 -2.04 -9.13 -6.00
N PRO A 52 -3.12 -9.28 -6.79
CA PRO A 52 -3.04 -9.94 -8.11
C PRO A 52 -2.02 -9.29 -9.06
N GLN A 53 -1.72 -8.01 -8.88
CA GLN A 53 -0.72 -7.26 -9.64
C GLN A 53 0.72 -7.47 -9.11
N GLY A 54 0.89 -8.26 -8.05
CA GLY A 54 2.18 -8.55 -7.42
C GLY A 54 2.69 -7.49 -6.46
N ILE A 55 1.85 -6.49 -6.11
CA ILE A 55 2.21 -5.43 -5.15
C ILE A 55 2.22 -6.02 -3.74
N ALA A 56 3.30 -5.77 -2.99
CA ALA A 56 3.40 -6.19 -1.59
C ALA A 56 2.38 -5.43 -0.74
N GLY A 57 1.63 -6.15 0.09
CA GLY A 57 0.81 -5.54 1.14
C GLY A 57 1.69 -4.98 2.26
N ASP A 58 1.07 -4.17 3.12
CA ASP A 58 1.73 -3.71 4.34
C ASP A 58 2.17 -4.91 5.20
N PRO A 59 3.26 -4.78 5.98
CA PRO A 59 3.69 -5.83 6.88
C PRO A 59 2.62 -6.06 7.95
N ILE A 60 1.76 -7.04 7.72
CA ILE A 60 0.78 -7.52 8.70
C ILE A 60 1.28 -8.76 9.45
N ASN A 61 2.23 -9.49 8.84
CA ASN A 61 2.73 -10.73 9.40
C ASN A 61 3.92 -10.45 10.33
N VAL A 62 3.76 -10.81 11.60
CA VAL A 62 4.85 -10.83 12.58
C VAL A 62 5.45 -12.23 12.64
N GLY A 63 6.78 -12.32 12.49
CA GLY A 63 7.53 -13.55 12.72
C GLY A 63 8.06 -13.60 14.14
N LEU A 64 7.72 -14.64 14.89
CA LEU A 64 8.31 -14.87 16.20
C LEU A 64 9.64 -15.60 16.03
N VAL A 65 10.70 -15.06 16.60
CA VAL A 65 12.04 -15.65 16.55
C VAL A 65 12.45 -16.08 17.96
N GLY A 66 12.85 -17.34 18.10
CA GLY A 66 13.24 -17.94 19.39
C GLY A 66 12.36 -19.12 19.79
N THR A 67 12.66 -19.71 20.94
CA THR A 67 11.85 -20.78 21.53
C THR A 67 10.57 -20.21 22.15
N GLN A 68 9.54 -21.05 22.31
CA GLN A 68 8.30 -20.66 22.99
C GLN A 68 8.57 -20.05 24.37
N LYS A 69 9.54 -20.59 25.13
CA LYS A 69 9.89 -20.10 26.46
C LYS A 69 10.48 -18.69 26.42
N GLU A 70 11.38 -18.42 25.48
CA GLU A 70 11.99 -17.10 25.31
C GLU A 70 10.93 -16.06 24.90
N LEU A 71 10.04 -16.44 24.00
CA LEU A 71 8.93 -15.59 23.58
C LEU A 71 8.01 -15.26 24.75
N VAL A 72 7.49 -16.26 25.45
CA VAL A 72 6.60 -16.05 26.62
C VAL A 72 7.29 -15.17 27.68
N HIS A 73 8.58 -15.39 27.95
CA HIS A 73 9.34 -14.55 28.88
C HIS A 73 9.45 -13.10 28.40
N ALA A 74 9.77 -12.87 27.12
CA ALA A 74 9.87 -11.53 26.56
C ALA A 74 8.54 -10.77 26.62
N PHE A 75 7.43 -11.44 26.30
CA PHE A 75 6.09 -10.85 26.43
C PHE A 75 5.74 -10.52 27.88
N ALA A 76 6.07 -11.40 28.83
CA ALA A 76 5.85 -11.13 30.26
C ALA A 76 6.66 -9.91 30.75
N VAL A 77 7.92 -9.77 30.34
CA VAL A 77 8.75 -8.59 30.65
C VAL A 77 8.17 -7.31 30.03
N ALA A 78 7.52 -7.42 28.87
CA ALA A 78 6.80 -6.32 28.23
C ALA A 78 5.43 -6.00 28.87
N GLY A 79 5.03 -6.70 29.94
CA GLY A 79 3.78 -6.48 30.67
C GLY A 79 2.55 -7.15 30.05
N TRP A 80 2.76 -8.15 29.19
CA TRP A 80 1.67 -8.94 28.61
C TRP A 80 1.43 -10.21 29.44
N ASP A 81 0.16 -10.58 29.58
CA ASP A 81 -0.25 -11.84 30.21
C ASP A 81 -0.58 -12.91 29.17
N THR A 82 -0.44 -14.18 29.56
CA THR A 82 -0.87 -15.31 28.74
C THR A 82 -2.38 -15.31 28.60
N ALA A 83 -2.88 -15.54 27.39
CA ALA A 83 -4.30 -15.71 27.16
C ALA A 83 -4.86 -16.91 27.95
N ASP A 84 -6.12 -16.79 28.40
CA ASP A 84 -6.83 -17.88 29.06
C ASP A 84 -6.93 -19.11 28.16
N ALA A 85 -6.91 -20.29 28.77
CA ALA A 85 -7.12 -21.54 28.06
C ALA A 85 -8.53 -21.59 27.47
N LEU A 86 -8.64 -22.01 26.21
CA LEU A 86 -9.93 -22.33 25.61
C LEU A 86 -10.47 -23.60 26.30
N THR A 87 -11.59 -23.47 27.03
CA THR A 87 -12.35 -24.58 27.61
C THR A 87 -13.47 -25.04 26.69
#